data_AF-B3S310-F1
#
_entry.id   AF-B3S310-F1
#
_cell.length_a   1.000
_cell.length_b   1.000
_cell.length_c   1.000
_cell.angle_alpha   90.00
_cell.angle_beta   90.00
_cell.angle_gamma   90.00
#
_symmetry.space_group_name_H-M   'P 1'
#
loop_
_entity.id
_entity.type
_entity.pdbx_description
1 polymer ?
#
loop_
_entity_poly.entity_id
_entity_poly.type
_entity_poly.pdbx_seq_one_letter_code
_entity_poly.pdbx_strand_id
1 'polypeptide(L)'
;MRELADKYNAVIVNDDCHGAGVIGATGRGTDEYYGVKNYSDIITGSCGKAGSGCNGGYVCGPANFTTYLRHTSRQWFMSTFNSVADCAAIKESFKIMSDEPEHVKTLQENIIYFKKNLLSQGFDLPGIMEAGVVPIIIGSERTVYEVYDRLLERGIIGVGVRFPAVPKGHGRMRFTVNRAISKSQMDYVVNAMVEIRKELGGLPEITGDAIELTRGDQSKKLVSKVITLSKSDY
;
A
#
# COMPACT_ATOMS: atom_id res chain seq x y z
N MET A 1 4.31 -5.03 -17.38
CA MET A 1 5.61 -5.10 -16.67
C MET A 1 6.36 -6.37 -17.03
N ARG A 2 5.83 -7.57 -16.70
CA ARG A 2 6.46 -8.86 -17.04
C ARG A 2 6.93 -8.97 -18.50
N GLU A 3 6.06 -8.70 -19.48
CA GLU A 3 6.42 -8.74 -20.90
C GLU A 3 7.60 -7.81 -21.27
N LEU A 4 7.68 -6.61 -20.67
CA LEU A 4 8.79 -5.69 -20.89
C LEU A 4 10.07 -6.21 -20.24
N ALA A 5 9.96 -6.77 -19.04
CA ALA A 5 11.10 -7.36 -18.36
C ALA A 5 11.67 -8.54 -19.16
N ASP A 6 10.81 -9.38 -19.74
CA ASP A 6 11.25 -10.49 -20.61
C ASP A 6 11.91 -9.97 -21.89
N LYS A 7 11.30 -8.96 -22.53
CA LYS A 7 11.84 -8.32 -23.75
C LYS A 7 13.24 -7.72 -23.54
N TYR A 8 13.46 -7.11 -22.38
CA TYR A 8 14.71 -6.39 -22.08
C TYR A 8 15.64 -7.14 -21.11
N ASN A 9 15.35 -8.41 -20.82
CA ASN A 9 16.10 -9.24 -19.88
C ASN A 9 16.31 -8.54 -18.52
N ALA A 10 15.26 -7.92 -18.00
CA ALA A 10 15.26 -7.22 -16.72
C ALA A 10 14.66 -8.10 -15.61
N VAL A 11 15.11 -7.84 -14.38
CA VAL A 11 14.59 -8.48 -13.17
C VAL A 11 13.48 -7.62 -12.56
N ILE A 12 12.35 -8.23 -12.22
CA ILE A 12 11.27 -7.57 -11.48
C ILE A 12 11.46 -7.85 -9.98
N VAL A 13 11.75 -6.79 -9.24
CA VAL A 13 11.70 -6.76 -7.78
C VAL A 13 10.39 -6.08 -7.37
N ASN A 14 9.51 -6.82 -6.70
CA ASN A 14 8.23 -6.33 -6.23
C ASN A 14 8.23 -6.14 -4.72
N ASP A 15 8.01 -4.92 -4.25
CA ASP A 15 7.71 -4.65 -2.84
C ASP A 15 6.21 -4.85 -2.60
N ASP A 16 5.88 -5.99 -2.00
CA ASP A 16 4.51 -6.41 -1.74
C ASP A 16 4.09 -6.21 -0.28
N CYS A 17 4.72 -5.25 0.42
CA CYS A 17 4.43 -4.91 1.82
C CYS A 17 2.95 -4.67 2.10
N HIS A 18 2.20 -4.12 1.13
CA HIS A 18 0.79 -3.80 1.28
C HIS A 18 -0.14 -4.77 0.54
N GLY A 19 0.39 -5.70 -0.26
CA GLY A 19 -0.41 -6.71 -0.94
C GLY A 19 -0.52 -8.01 -0.18
N ALA A 20 0.57 -8.50 0.40
CA ALA A 20 0.57 -9.75 1.17
C ALA A 20 -0.38 -9.67 2.38
N GLY A 21 -1.27 -10.66 2.50
CA GLY A 21 -2.35 -10.72 3.48
C GLY A 21 -3.57 -9.87 3.15
N VAL A 22 -3.62 -9.24 1.96
CA VAL A 22 -4.69 -8.28 1.60
C VAL A 22 -5.28 -8.57 0.24
N ILE A 23 -4.48 -8.57 -0.82
CA ILE A 23 -4.96 -8.70 -2.21
C ILE A 23 -4.63 -10.07 -2.80
N GLY A 24 -5.37 -10.44 -3.85
CA GLY A 24 -5.36 -11.81 -4.38
C GLY A 24 -6.44 -12.67 -3.74
N ALA A 25 -6.82 -13.75 -4.42
CA ALA A 25 -7.90 -14.62 -3.98
C ALA A 25 -7.66 -15.24 -2.59
N THR A 26 -6.39 -15.52 -2.25
CA THR A 26 -5.97 -16.08 -0.97
C THR A 26 -5.06 -15.13 -0.18
N GLY A 27 -4.96 -13.87 -0.60
CA GLY A 27 -4.11 -12.88 0.07
C GLY A 27 -2.62 -13.04 -0.21
N ARG A 28 -2.22 -13.76 -1.27
CA ARG A 28 -0.79 -13.95 -1.62
C ARG A 28 -0.17 -12.71 -2.26
N GLY A 29 -0.95 -11.64 -2.38
CA GLY A 29 -0.47 -10.33 -2.77
C GLY A 29 -0.53 -10.10 -4.27
N THR A 30 0.35 -9.24 -4.75
CA THR A 30 0.26 -8.62 -6.07
C THR A 30 0.31 -9.65 -7.21
N ASP A 31 1.17 -10.66 -7.10
CA ASP A 31 1.32 -11.69 -8.12
C ASP A 31 0.03 -12.51 -8.30
N GLU A 32 -0.60 -12.91 -7.19
CA GLU A 32 -1.88 -13.63 -7.22
C GLU A 32 -3.02 -12.73 -7.71
N TYR A 33 -3.04 -11.47 -7.30
CA TYR A 33 -4.05 -10.50 -7.73
C TYR A 33 -4.08 -10.32 -9.26
N TYR A 34 -2.91 -10.22 -9.90
CA TYR A 34 -2.85 -10.09 -11.36
C TYR A 34 -2.98 -11.42 -12.10
N GLY A 35 -2.80 -12.56 -11.42
CA GLY A 35 -2.89 -13.90 -12.02
C GLY A 35 -1.84 -14.16 -13.10
N VAL A 36 -0.77 -13.36 -13.14
CA VAL A 36 0.31 -13.51 -14.12
C VAL A 36 1.36 -14.45 -13.56
N LYS A 37 1.61 -15.56 -14.27
CA LYS A 37 2.66 -16.51 -13.90
C LYS A 37 4.01 -15.79 -13.85
N ASN A 38 4.74 -15.98 -12.74
CA ASN A 38 6.07 -15.38 -12.52
C ASN A 38 6.09 -13.86 -12.73
N TYR A 39 5.03 -13.16 -12.29
CA TYR A 39 4.96 -11.71 -12.42
C TYR A 39 6.20 -11.05 -11.81
N SER A 40 6.59 -11.46 -10.60
CA SER A 40 7.79 -11.01 -9.91
C SER A 40 8.88 -12.07 -9.90
N ASP A 41 10.14 -11.67 -10.09
CA ASP A 41 11.31 -12.54 -9.93
C ASP A 41 11.77 -12.57 -8.47
N ILE A 42 11.66 -11.42 -7.79
CA ILE A 42 11.96 -11.24 -6.38
C ILE A 42 10.78 -10.52 -5.75
N ILE A 43 10.33 -11.01 -4.59
CA ILE A 43 9.30 -10.37 -3.79
C ILE A 43 9.91 -9.98 -2.46
N THR A 44 9.75 -8.72 -2.06
CA THR A 44 10.08 -8.25 -0.73
C THR A 44 8.81 -7.93 0.03
N GLY A 45 8.78 -8.18 1.33
CA GLY A 45 7.61 -7.84 2.13
C GLY A 45 7.96 -7.57 3.59
N SER A 46 6.98 -7.07 4.32
CA SER A 46 7.07 -6.74 5.74
C SER A 46 6.20 -7.67 6.55
N CYS A 47 6.72 -8.15 7.67
CA CYS A 47 5.95 -8.88 8.68
C CYS A 47 5.11 -7.92 9.53
N GLY A 48 5.46 -6.63 9.60
CA GLY A 48 4.82 -5.64 10.47
C GLY A 48 3.46 -5.10 9.99
N LYS A 49 2.84 -5.76 9.01
CA LYS A 49 1.55 -5.35 8.42
C LYS A 49 0.58 -6.53 8.40
N ALA A 50 -0.27 -6.62 7.38
CA ALA A 50 -1.25 -7.69 7.25
C ALA A 50 -0.62 -9.09 7.21
N GLY A 51 0.65 -9.22 6.80
CA GLY A 51 1.39 -10.48 6.80
C GLY A 51 1.46 -11.19 8.16
N SER A 52 1.79 -10.46 9.24
CA SER A 52 1.84 -11.07 10.58
C SER A 52 1.63 -10.11 11.76
N GLY A 53 1.70 -8.79 11.56
CA GLY A 53 1.73 -7.79 12.64
C GLY A 53 3.00 -7.81 13.51
N CYS A 54 3.99 -8.65 13.20
CA CYS A 54 5.23 -8.79 13.97
C CYS A 54 6.36 -7.94 13.38
N ASN A 55 7.42 -7.68 14.14
CA ASN A 55 8.58 -7.02 13.58
C ASN A 55 9.32 -7.94 12.60
N GLY A 56 9.75 -7.41 11.45
CA GLY A 56 10.54 -8.15 10.46
C GLY A 56 10.19 -7.87 9.00
N GLY A 57 10.97 -8.47 8.11
CA GLY A 57 10.76 -8.44 6.67
C GLY A 57 11.34 -9.70 6.02
N TYR A 58 10.97 -9.94 4.77
CA TYR A 58 11.40 -11.12 4.03
C TYR A 58 11.72 -10.78 2.58
N VAL A 59 12.55 -11.62 1.97
CA VAL A 59 12.85 -11.62 0.54
C VAL A 59 12.62 -13.04 0.02
N CYS A 60 11.71 -13.17 -0.94
CA CYS A 60 11.41 -14.39 -1.66
C CYS A 60 12.01 -14.29 -3.06
N GLY A 61 12.58 -15.38 -3.56
CA GLY A 61 13.17 -15.46 -4.89
C GLY A 61 13.92 -16.78 -5.08
N PRO A 62 14.67 -16.92 -6.19
CA PRO A 62 15.45 -18.12 -6.47
C PRO A 62 16.40 -18.52 -5.33
N ALA A 63 16.59 -19.82 -5.13
CA ALA A 63 17.39 -20.34 -4.02
C ALA A 63 18.85 -19.87 -4.05
N ASN A 64 19.45 -19.79 -5.24
CA ASN A 64 20.80 -19.24 -5.43
C ASN A 64 20.88 -17.75 -5.05
N PHE A 65 19.84 -16.96 -5.39
CA PHE A 65 19.76 -15.55 -5.05
C PHE A 65 19.61 -15.31 -3.54
N THR A 66 18.67 -16.00 -2.88
CA THR A 66 18.50 -15.87 -1.43
C THR A 66 19.72 -16.38 -0.66
N THR A 67 20.41 -17.41 -1.16
CA THR A 67 21.70 -17.86 -0.62
C THR A 67 22.78 -16.81 -0.77
N TYR A 68 22.91 -16.21 -1.95
CA TYR A 68 23.83 -15.11 -2.19
C TYR A 68 23.60 -13.96 -1.20
N LEU A 69 22.35 -13.51 -1.02
CA LEU A 69 22.01 -12.44 -0.08
C LEU A 69 22.43 -12.74 1.36
N ARG A 70 22.28 -13.99 1.82
CA ARG A 70 22.71 -14.38 3.18
C ARG A 70 24.21 -14.20 3.42
N HIS A 71 25.03 -14.29 2.37
CA HIS A 71 26.48 -14.15 2.46
C HIS A 71 27.00 -12.75 2.11
N THR A 72 26.24 -11.94 1.36
CA THR A 72 26.71 -10.64 0.87
C THR A 72 25.96 -9.44 1.43
N SER A 73 24.74 -9.62 1.96
CA SER A 73 23.99 -8.53 2.55
C SER A 73 24.58 -8.15 3.90
N ARG A 74 25.14 -6.94 3.96
CA ARG A 74 25.60 -6.33 5.22
C ARG A 74 24.47 -6.19 6.23
N GLN A 75 23.27 -5.84 5.75
CA GLN A 75 22.08 -5.67 6.59
C GLN A 75 21.62 -6.98 7.23
N TRP A 76 21.78 -8.10 6.52
CA TRP A 76 21.51 -9.43 7.08
C TRP A 76 22.62 -9.86 8.05
N PHE A 77 23.89 -9.70 7.66
CA PHE A 77 25.03 -10.20 8.43
C PHE A 77 25.33 -9.38 9.70
N MET A 78 25.18 -8.06 9.66
CA MET A 78 25.52 -7.15 10.76
C MET A 78 24.31 -6.73 11.62
N SER A 79 23.20 -7.47 11.58
CA SER A 79 22.01 -7.19 12.37
C SER A 79 21.76 -8.30 13.39
N THR A 80 21.20 -7.94 14.55
CA THR A 80 20.63 -8.93 15.47
C THR A 80 19.40 -9.54 14.80
N PHE A 81 19.26 -10.86 14.88
CA PHE A 81 18.10 -11.57 14.35
C PHE A 81 16.81 -11.20 15.12
N ASN A 82 15.67 -11.39 14.46
CA ASN A 82 14.36 -11.30 15.09
C ASN A 82 14.28 -12.23 16.32
N SER A 83 13.48 -11.82 17.30
CA SER A 83 13.26 -12.63 18.50
C SER A 83 12.65 -13.98 18.13
N VAL A 84 12.92 -15.02 18.93
CA VAL A 84 12.31 -16.34 18.72
C VAL A 84 10.78 -16.25 18.76
N ALA A 85 10.24 -15.37 19.62
CA ALA A 85 8.81 -15.11 19.71
C ALA A 85 8.25 -14.50 18.41
N ASP A 86 8.91 -13.50 17.83
CA ASP A 86 8.51 -12.93 16.53
C ASP A 86 8.55 -13.98 15.44
N CYS A 87 9.64 -14.76 15.34
CA CYS A 87 9.77 -15.82 14.34
C CYS A 87 8.65 -16.87 14.44
N ALA A 88 8.29 -17.27 15.66
CA ALA A 88 7.20 -18.21 15.89
C ALA A 88 5.83 -17.61 15.50
N ALA A 89 5.57 -16.36 15.90
CA ALA A 89 4.34 -15.66 15.57
C ALA A 89 4.19 -15.40 14.06
N ILE A 90 5.28 -15.03 13.37
CA ILE A 90 5.32 -14.87 11.91
C ILE A 90 4.96 -16.19 11.23
N LYS A 91 5.61 -17.29 11.63
CA LYS A 91 5.38 -18.61 11.06
C LYS A 91 3.92 -19.04 11.21
N GLU A 92 3.35 -18.88 12.40
CA GLU A 92 1.96 -19.27 12.65
C GLU A 92 0.97 -18.34 11.93
N SER A 93 1.25 -17.03 11.84
CA SER A 93 0.41 -16.09 11.11
C SER A 93 0.27 -16.45 9.63
N PHE A 94 1.38 -16.79 8.96
CA PHE A 94 1.34 -17.24 7.56
C PHE A 94 0.65 -18.58 7.37
N LYS A 95 0.75 -19.48 8.36
CA LYS A 95 0.03 -20.75 8.36
C LYS A 95 -1.48 -20.51 8.47
N ILE A 96 -1.92 -19.74 9.47
CA ILE A 96 -3.33 -19.34 9.64
C ILE A 96 -3.86 -18.69 8.36
N MET A 97 -3.11 -17.75 7.77
CA MET A 97 -3.51 -17.07 6.53
C MET A 97 -3.66 -18.05 5.35
N SER A 98 -2.86 -19.11 5.31
CA SER A 98 -2.94 -20.14 4.27
C SER A 98 -4.10 -21.12 4.50
N ASP A 99 -4.35 -21.45 5.76
CA ASP A 99 -5.34 -22.47 6.17
C ASP A 99 -6.77 -21.88 6.30
N GLU A 100 -6.90 -20.58 6.58
CA GLU A 100 -8.16 -19.87 6.86
C GLU A 100 -8.38 -18.67 5.89
N PRO A 101 -8.65 -18.92 4.59
CA PRO A 101 -8.80 -17.88 3.57
C PRO A 101 -9.99 -16.94 3.79
N GLU A 102 -10.96 -17.32 4.62
CA GLU A 102 -12.11 -16.49 5.00
C GLU A 102 -11.72 -15.17 5.68
N HIS A 103 -10.55 -15.11 6.32
CA HIS A 103 -10.07 -13.86 6.93
C HIS A 103 -9.77 -12.80 5.88
N VAL A 104 -9.09 -13.20 4.80
CA VAL A 104 -8.78 -12.31 3.68
C VAL A 104 -10.05 -11.90 2.96
N LYS A 105 -10.97 -12.85 2.74
CA LYS A 105 -12.27 -12.54 2.13
C LYS A 105 -13.05 -11.50 2.94
N THR A 106 -13.17 -11.71 4.26
CA THR A 106 -13.87 -10.77 5.15
C THR A 106 -13.21 -9.39 5.16
N LEU A 107 -11.87 -9.34 5.18
CA LEU A 107 -11.11 -8.10 5.06
C LEU A 107 -11.43 -7.37 3.75
N GLN A 108 -11.39 -8.06 2.61
CA GLN A 108 -11.70 -7.49 1.29
C GLN A 108 -13.14 -6.98 1.21
N GLU A 109 -14.11 -7.72 1.75
CA GLU A 109 -15.51 -7.30 1.83
C GLU A 109 -15.67 -6.00 2.64
N ASN A 110 -14.99 -5.88 3.78
CA ASN A 110 -14.99 -4.66 4.59
C ASN A 110 -14.36 -3.48 3.84
N ILE A 111 -13.21 -3.69 3.17
CA ILE A 111 -12.54 -2.65 2.39
C ILE A 111 -13.47 -2.14 1.28
N ILE A 112 -14.07 -3.06 0.52
CA ILE A 112 -14.96 -2.73 -0.59
C ILE A 112 -16.20 -2.00 -0.08
N TYR A 113 -16.79 -2.45 1.04
CA TYR A 113 -17.93 -1.79 1.67
C TYR A 113 -17.60 -0.34 2.04
N PHE A 114 -16.49 -0.12 2.77
CA PHE A 114 -16.08 1.21 3.20
C PHE A 114 -15.80 2.15 2.01
N LYS A 115 -15.07 1.67 0.99
CA LYS A 115 -14.79 2.47 -0.21
C LYS A 115 -16.05 2.79 -0.99
N LYS A 116 -16.97 1.83 -1.17
CA LYS A 116 -18.25 2.08 -1.86
C LYS A 116 -19.07 3.17 -1.16
N ASN A 117 -19.11 3.15 0.18
CA ASN A 117 -19.83 4.18 0.94
C ASN A 117 -19.15 5.55 0.84
N LEU A 118 -17.82 5.63 0.85
CA LEU A 118 -17.13 6.90 0.63
C LEU A 118 -17.32 7.43 -0.81
N LEU A 119 -17.20 6.56 -1.82
CA LEU A 119 -17.40 6.92 -3.22
C LEU A 119 -18.83 7.38 -3.48
N SER A 120 -19.84 6.75 -2.88
CA SER A 120 -21.25 7.16 -3.03
C SER A 120 -21.54 8.54 -2.43
N GLN A 121 -20.70 8.99 -1.49
CA GLN A 121 -20.74 10.35 -0.93
C GLN A 121 -19.90 11.36 -1.75
N GLY A 122 -19.28 10.94 -2.85
CA GLY A 122 -18.49 11.79 -3.73
C GLY A 122 -17.08 12.11 -3.22
N PHE A 123 -16.49 11.26 -2.38
CA PHE A 123 -15.08 11.37 -2.02
C PHE A 123 -14.18 10.75 -3.11
N ASP A 124 -13.00 11.33 -3.33
CA ASP A 124 -11.98 10.81 -4.24
C ASP A 124 -11.03 9.85 -3.50
N LEU A 125 -10.98 8.60 -3.98
CA LEU A 125 -10.23 7.49 -3.38
C LEU A 125 -9.29 6.85 -4.42
N PRO A 126 -8.04 7.32 -4.58
CA PRO A 126 -7.12 6.71 -5.52
C PRO A 126 -6.71 5.29 -5.10
N GLY A 127 -6.54 4.41 -6.09
CA GLY A 127 -6.10 3.02 -5.91
C GLY A 127 -7.15 2.00 -6.33
N ILE A 128 -6.82 0.71 -6.18
CA ILE A 128 -7.74 -0.39 -6.46
C ILE A 128 -8.73 -0.57 -5.31
N MET A 129 -9.88 -1.20 -5.57
CA MET A 129 -10.93 -1.39 -4.56
C MET A 129 -10.48 -2.31 -3.43
N GLU A 130 -9.65 -3.30 -3.69
CA GLU A 130 -9.23 -4.33 -2.74
C GLU A 130 -8.08 -3.89 -1.81
N ALA A 131 -7.45 -2.74 -2.08
CA ALA A 131 -6.32 -2.27 -1.27
C ALA A 131 -6.76 -1.88 0.16
N GLY A 132 -6.12 -2.44 1.19
CA GLY A 132 -6.47 -2.22 2.60
C GLY A 132 -6.21 -0.80 3.12
N VAL A 133 -5.39 -0.03 2.41
CA VAL A 133 -5.19 1.40 2.66
C VAL A 133 -6.20 2.19 1.83
N VAL A 134 -6.97 3.03 2.51
CA VAL A 134 -8.02 3.88 1.91
C VAL A 134 -7.61 5.34 2.04
N PRO A 135 -6.97 5.92 1.00
CA PRO A 135 -6.70 7.35 0.95
C PRO A 135 -7.97 8.11 0.54
N ILE A 136 -8.30 9.17 1.27
CA ILE A 136 -9.35 10.14 0.92
C ILE A 136 -8.65 11.45 0.60
N ILE A 137 -8.75 11.93 -0.65
CA ILE A 137 -8.14 13.20 -1.03
C ILE A 137 -8.87 14.35 -0.34
N ILE A 138 -8.10 15.23 0.32
CA ILE A 138 -8.59 16.38 1.09
C ILE A 138 -8.15 17.69 0.45
N GLY A 139 -6.93 17.77 -0.09
CA GLY A 139 -6.40 18.96 -0.73
C GLY A 139 -5.31 19.64 0.11
N SER A 140 -5.54 20.88 0.53
CA SER A 140 -4.53 21.68 1.24
C SER A 140 -4.09 21.05 2.59
N GLU A 141 -2.84 21.29 2.99
CA GLU A 141 -2.29 20.80 4.25
C GLU A 141 -3.06 21.32 5.46
N ARG A 142 -3.53 22.58 5.39
CA ARG A 142 -4.36 23.17 6.43
C ARG A 142 -5.68 22.43 6.59
N THR A 143 -6.35 22.13 5.48
CA THR A 143 -7.61 21.38 5.50
C THR A 143 -7.39 19.96 6.05
N VAL A 144 -6.27 19.32 5.75
CA VAL A 144 -5.93 18.01 6.36
C VAL A 144 -5.82 18.09 7.88
N TYR A 145 -5.21 19.15 8.43
CA TYR A 145 -5.17 19.36 9.89
C TYR A 145 -6.57 19.57 10.47
N GLU A 146 -7.37 20.45 9.86
CA GLU A 146 -8.73 20.74 10.34
C GLU A 146 -9.64 19.48 10.30
N VAL A 147 -9.51 18.66 9.25
CA VAL A 147 -10.21 17.37 9.16
C VAL A 147 -9.71 16.39 10.24
N TYR A 148 -8.39 16.31 10.44
CA TYR A 148 -7.80 15.45 11.47
C TYR A 148 -8.28 15.80 12.88
N ASP A 149 -8.25 17.08 13.24
CA ASP A 149 -8.67 17.54 14.58
C ASP A 149 -10.16 17.25 14.82
N ARG A 150 -11.02 17.52 13.83
CA ARG A 150 -12.46 17.23 13.90
C ARG A 150 -12.78 15.73 13.96
N LEU A 151 -11.99 14.89 13.29
CA LEU A 151 -12.11 13.44 13.43
C LEU A 151 -11.70 12.98 14.83
N LEU A 152 -10.62 13.54 15.36
CA LEU A 152 -10.13 13.21 16.69
C LEU A 152 -11.13 13.61 17.79
N GLU A 153 -11.77 14.76 17.67
CA GLU A 153 -12.88 15.21 18.55
C GLU A 153 -14.06 14.21 18.54
N ARG A 154 -14.26 13.49 17.44
CA ARG A 154 -15.26 12.43 17.28
C ARG A 154 -14.73 11.04 17.68
N GLY A 155 -13.53 10.96 18.26
CA GLY A 155 -12.89 9.70 18.64
C GLY A 155 -12.43 8.85 17.46
N ILE A 156 -12.27 9.43 16.27
CA ILE A 156 -11.83 8.73 15.06
C ILE A 156 -10.36 9.08 14.79
N ILE A 157 -9.51 8.05 14.71
CA ILE A 157 -8.10 8.23 14.35
C ILE A 157 -7.91 7.89 12.88
N GLY A 158 -7.61 8.92 12.08
CA GLY A 158 -7.09 8.79 10.72
C GLY A 158 -5.68 9.37 10.62
N VAL A 159 -4.91 8.97 9.59
CA VAL A 159 -3.55 9.51 9.38
C VAL A 159 -3.59 10.59 8.30
N GLY A 160 -3.34 11.84 8.68
CA GLY A 160 -3.18 12.94 7.71
C GLY A 160 -1.83 12.88 7.00
N VAL A 161 -1.82 12.51 5.72
CA VAL A 161 -0.63 12.46 4.86
C VAL A 161 -0.55 13.73 4.02
N ARG A 162 0.59 14.42 4.08
CA ARG A 162 0.81 15.77 3.52
C ARG A 162 2.25 15.94 3.06
N PHE A 163 2.57 17.08 2.44
CA PHE A 163 3.94 17.42 2.06
C PHE A 163 4.91 17.23 3.25
N PRO A 164 6.11 16.63 3.05
CA PRO A 164 6.71 16.22 1.78
C PRO A 164 6.36 14.80 1.30
N ALA A 165 5.52 14.05 2.01
CA ALA A 165 5.17 12.67 1.65
C ALA A 165 4.25 12.58 0.41
N VAL A 166 3.52 13.65 0.11
CA VAL A 166 2.72 13.83 -1.10
C VAL A 166 2.95 15.23 -1.66
N PRO A 167 2.68 15.48 -2.96
CA PRO A 167 2.78 16.83 -3.53
C PRO A 167 1.97 17.87 -2.74
N LYS A 168 2.40 19.13 -2.79
CA LYS A 168 1.66 20.24 -2.16
C LYS A 168 0.24 20.31 -2.71
N GLY A 169 -0.72 20.62 -1.84
CA GLY A 169 -2.14 20.68 -2.21
C GLY A 169 -2.81 19.34 -2.50
N HIS A 170 -2.10 18.20 -2.34
CA HIS A 170 -2.62 16.84 -2.53
C HIS A 170 -2.65 16.03 -1.22
N GLY A 171 -2.84 16.75 -0.11
CA GLY A 171 -3.02 16.19 1.22
C GLY A 171 -4.23 15.25 1.27
N ARG A 172 -4.13 14.21 2.09
CA ARG A 172 -5.13 13.14 2.16
C ARG A 172 -5.24 12.57 3.57
N MET A 173 -6.46 12.16 3.96
CA MET A 173 -6.65 11.31 5.12
C MET A 173 -6.47 9.85 4.71
N ARG A 174 -5.63 9.11 5.42
CA ARG A 174 -5.38 7.69 5.19
C ARG A 174 -6.01 6.88 6.29
N PHE A 175 -6.97 6.05 5.92
CA PHE A 175 -7.56 5.03 6.78
C PHE A 175 -7.02 3.65 6.40
N THR A 176 -6.96 2.73 7.36
CA THR A 176 -6.63 1.33 7.12
C THR A 176 -7.77 0.49 7.65
N VAL A 177 -8.41 -0.27 6.76
CA VAL A 177 -9.50 -1.18 7.13
C VAL A 177 -8.89 -2.50 7.58
N ASN A 178 -9.42 -3.08 8.65
CA ASN A 178 -9.06 -4.40 9.12
C ASN A 178 -10.31 -5.31 9.19
N ARG A 179 -10.10 -6.60 9.43
CA ARG A 179 -11.20 -7.59 9.50
C ARG A 179 -12.16 -7.35 10.66
N ALA A 180 -11.67 -6.80 11.77
CA ALA A 180 -12.41 -6.67 13.02
C ALA A 180 -13.34 -5.43 13.07
N ILE A 181 -13.17 -4.46 12.16
CA ILE A 181 -14.02 -3.26 12.13
C ILE A 181 -15.43 -3.62 11.65
N SER A 182 -16.45 -3.18 12.39
CA SER A 182 -17.84 -3.43 12.02
C SER A 182 -18.35 -2.48 10.93
N LYS A 183 -19.42 -2.87 10.24
CA LYS A 183 -20.11 -1.98 9.29
C LYS A 183 -20.60 -0.68 9.95
N SER A 184 -21.13 -0.76 11.16
CA SER A 184 -21.56 0.43 11.91
C SER A 184 -20.42 1.38 12.24
N GLN A 185 -19.23 0.87 12.57
CA GLN A 185 -18.03 1.69 12.77
C GLN A 185 -17.57 2.33 11.46
N MET A 186 -17.60 1.59 10.35
CA MET A 186 -17.30 2.14 9.02
C MET A 186 -18.29 3.24 8.62
N ASP A 187 -19.59 3.03 8.83
CA ASP A 187 -20.64 4.01 8.56
C ASP A 187 -20.48 5.25 9.43
N TYR A 188 -20.09 5.10 10.71
CA TYR A 188 -19.77 6.21 11.60
C TYR A 188 -18.65 7.10 11.03
N VAL A 189 -17.57 6.49 10.53
CA VAL A 189 -16.47 7.22 9.90
C VAL A 189 -16.91 7.92 8.61
N VAL A 190 -17.71 7.26 7.76
CA VAL A 190 -18.25 7.87 6.54
C VAL A 190 -19.11 9.09 6.87
N ASN A 191 -20.03 8.95 7.83
CA ASN A 191 -20.91 10.04 8.25
C ASN A 191 -20.12 11.22 8.83
N ALA A 192 -19.13 10.94 9.70
CA ALA A 192 -18.25 11.97 10.24
C ALA A 192 -17.51 12.73 9.12
N MET A 193 -16.98 12.03 8.11
CA MET A 193 -16.33 12.67 6.96
C MET A 193 -17.30 13.57 6.17
N VAL A 194 -18.54 13.13 5.96
CA VAL A 194 -19.59 13.91 5.27
C VAL A 194 -19.95 15.16 6.07
N GLU A 195 -20.13 15.04 7.38
CA GLU A 195 -20.41 16.16 8.27
C GLU A 195 -19.28 17.17 8.29
N ILE A 196 -18.03 16.72 8.45
CA ILE A 196 -16.84 17.57 8.43
C ILE A 196 -16.74 18.33 7.11
N ARG A 197 -16.95 17.66 5.97
CA ARG A 197 -16.97 18.33 4.66
C ARG A 197 -18.02 19.44 4.61
N LYS A 198 -19.22 19.22 5.17
CA LYS A 198 -20.29 20.24 5.23
C LYS A 198 -19.91 21.40 6.14
N GLU A 199 -19.33 21.11 7.31
CA GLU A 199 -18.87 22.13 8.27
C GLU A 199 -17.78 23.04 7.69
N LEU A 200 -16.94 22.50 6.81
CA LEU A 200 -15.90 23.25 6.09
C LEU A 200 -16.44 24.01 4.86
N GLY A 201 -17.72 23.84 4.50
CA GLY A 201 -18.30 24.42 3.30
C GLY A 201 -17.89 23.73 1.99
N GLY A 202 -17.29 22.54 2.08
CA GLY A 202 -16.72 21.79 0.96
C GLY A 202 -15.29 21.34 1.25
N LEU A 203 -14.77 20.44 0.41
CA LEU A 203 -13.32 20.20 0.36
C LEU A 203 -12.74 21.13 -0.73
N PRO A 204 -11.54 21.69 -0.52
CA PRO A 204 -10.91 22.55 -1.50
C PRO A 204 -10.64 21.79 -2.80
N GLU A 205 -10.70 22.49 -3.92
CA GLU A 205 -10.15 21.96 -5.17
C GLU A 205 -8.65 21.69 -5.00
N ILE A 206 -8.18 20.62 -5.64
CA ILE A 206 -6.78 20.23 -5.61
C ILE A 206 -6.01 21.30 -6.39
N THR A 207 -5.39 22.22 -5.65
CA THR A 207 -4.59 23.32 -6.20
C THR A 207 -3.12 22.96 -6.08
N GLY A 208 -2.52 22.62 -7.21
CA GLY A 208 -1.11 22.31 -7.32
C GLY A 208 -0.85 21.70 -8.69
N ASP A 209 0.34 21.95 -9.23
CA ASP A 209 0.81 21.28 -10.45
C ASP A 209 0.89 19.78 -10.18
N ALA A 210 -0.24 19.09 -10.36
CA ALA A 210 -0.25 17.70 -10.71
C ALA A 210 0.50 17.65 -12.05
N ILE A 211 1.82 17.48 -12.01
CA ILE A 211 2.50 16.81 -13.11
C ILE A 211 1.66 15.56 -13.33
N GLU A 212 0.91 15.54 -14.43
CA GLU A 212 0.04 14.46 -14.87
C GLU A 212 0.69 13.12 -14.56
N LEU A 213 0.29 12.53 -13.43
CA LEU A 213 0.52 11.13 -13.10
C LEU A 213 -0.73 10.32 -13.52
N THR A 214 -1.49 10.85 -14.48
CA THR A 214 -2.33 10.04 -15.35
C THR A 214 -1.40 9.13 -16.15
N ARG A 215 -1.53 7.83 -15.91
CA ARG A 215 -0.89 6.74 -16.65
C ARG A 215 -1.14 6.93 -18.15
N GLY A 216 -0.22 7.56 -18.86
CA GLY A 216 -0.35 7.77 -20.30
C GLY A 216 0.89 8.38 -20.95
N ASP A 217 1.50 9.41 -20.34
CA ASP A 217 2.47 10.23 -21.08
C ASP A 217 3.94 10.13 -20.58
N GLN A 218 4.17 9.59 -19.38
CA GLN A 218 5.54 9.38 -18.87
C GLN A 218 6.31 8.25 -19.58
N SER A 219 5.61 7.29 -20.20
CA SER A 219 6.26 6.23 -20.98
C SER A 219 6.97 6.78 -22.23
N LYS A 220 6.55 7.93 -22.77
CA LYS A 220 7.20 8.56 -23.93
C LYS A 220 8.39 9.44 -23.56
N LYS A 221 8.36 10.13 -22.41
CA LYS A 221 9.46 11.00 -21.96
C LYS A 221 10.62 10.27 -21.30
N LEU A 222 10.39 9.09 -20.71
CA LEU A 222 11.47 8.28 -20.11
C LEU A 222 12.29 7.50 -21.14
N VAL A 223 11.71 7.12 -22.27
CA VAL A 223 12.43 6.36 -23.32
C VAL A 223 13.44 7.24 -24.07
N SER A 224 13.28 8.57 -24.08
CA SER A 224 14.26 9.48 -24.71
C SER A 224 15.42 9.91 -23.81
N LYS A 225 15.42 9.54 -22.51
CA LYS A 225 16.49 9.91 -21.56
C LYS A 225 17.32 8.74 -21.03
N VAL A 226 17.00 7.50 -21.41
CA VAL A 226 17.79 6.30 -21.06
C VAL A 226 18.56 5.82 -22.30
N ILE A 227 19.33 6.73 -22.92
CA ILE A 227 20.44 6.36 -23.79
C ILE A 227 21.55 7.37 -23.50
N THR A 228 22.58 6.91 -22.79
CA THR A 228 24.02 7.21 -22.87
C THR A 228 24.64 7.33 -21.47
N LEU A 229 24.93 6.18 -20.85
CA LEU A 229 26.09 6.03 -19.97
C LEU A 229 26.84 4.79 -20.46
N SER A 230 27.53 4.96 -21.58
CA SER A 230 28.53 4.01 -22.06
C SER A 230 29.89 4.70 -22.11
N LYS A 231 30.83 4.11 -21.36
CA LYS A 231 32.30 4.29 -21.39
C LYS A 231 32.87 5.55 -20.71
N SER A 232 33.98 5.28 -20.01
CA SER A 232 34.95 6.16 -19.31
C SER A 232 34.43 6.90 -18.08
N ASP A 233 34.61 6.32 -16.88
CA ASP A 233 35.74 6.66 -16.00
C ASP A 233 35.64 5.91 -14.65
N TYR A 234 36.73 5.21 -14.32
CA TYR A 234 37.04 4.34 -13.17
C TYR A 234 36.48 2.91 -13.17
#